data_AF-A0A1G9QCZ6-F1
#
_entry.id   AF-A0A1G9QCZ6-F1
#
_cell.length_a   1.000
_cell.length_b   1.000
_cell.length_c   1.000
_cell.angle_alpha   90.00
_cell.angle_beta   90.00
_cell.angle_gamma   90.00
#
_symmetry.space_group_name_H-M   'P 1'
#
loop_
_entity.id
_entity.type
_entity.pdbx_description
1 polymer ?
#
loop_
_entity_poly.entity_id
_entity_poly.type
_entity_poly.pdbx_seq_one_letter_code
_entity_poly.pdbx_strand_id
1 'polypeptide(L)'
;PANGQSFICWNINGNEMQPGDMVLIEADTTVAAVFTNDVVYYIERSWNGTAVVETKKHCTDYELLHSSNSSWYTIGQEGKTTWYVAQGNITMNGTTLTVRGDVRIILCDDADVKIKDGIEVKTGYSLTIYGQAGDTGRLDSRNNDGDAGIGCGPNSGVGDITIHGGVIEAHGGKYAAGIGSGDERQMGSHITIYGGDIKAYGGAYGAGIGSGDETGGDNGYIDIYGGTIYAKGGTDGAGIGGGNEGNGRHITIWGGEVTAESRNNQASGIGGGDDGGGGYITINGGVIHAKSDYIGPGIGGDTNCGTIIINGGNVTAEGQFGAGIGGARDENLVKGSITINGGTVTARCLADGGAGIGSGACDQYQSGGDLRIPITINGGTVKATGGSNAAGIGSGQDGNVTGQITITGGYVEATSVEGAGIGSGGGVWGFGGEVETEIKISGGTVIAFSQNWQAIGHGINGGGKGAELYDTAKVTAGNSSGAATVQTADKRSYG
;
A
#
# COMPACT_ATOMS: atom_id res chain seq x y z
N PRO A 1 33.71 -3.85 28.08
CA PRO A 1 32.74 -3.01 27.35
C PRO A 1 32.12 -3.80 26.20
N ALA A 2 30.78 -3.77 26.09
CA ALA A 2 30.15 -4.03 24.80
C ALA A 2 30.60 -2.92 23.83
N ASN A 3 30.61 -3.20 22.52
CA ASN A 3 30.96 -2.19 21.51
C ASN A 3 30.18 -0.87 21.75
N GLY A 4 30.75 0.30 21.48
CA GLY A 4 30.04 1.58 21.62
C GLY A 4 29.95 2.19 23.02
N GLN A 5 30.71 1.65 23.99
CA GLN A 5 30.93 2.26 25.29
C GLN A 5 32.39 2.67 25.46
N SER A 6 32.62 3.94 25.77
CA SER A 6 33.93 4.50 26.11
C SER A 6 34.16 4.47 27.61
N PHE A 7 35.30 3.93 28.03
CA PHE A 7 35.69 3.94 29.44
C PHE A 7 35.96 5.38 29.91
N ILE A 8 35.37 5.76 31.04
CA ILE A 8 35.59 7.07 31.67
C ILE A 8 36.65 6.94 32.77
N CYS A 9 36.33 6.15 33.79
CA CYS A 9 37.07 6.08 35.04
C CYS A 9 36.71 4.81 35.81
N TRP A 10 37.47 4.53 36.87
CA TRP A 10 37.09 3.53 37.86
C TRP A 10 36.25 4.19 38.94
N ASN A 11 35.21 3.51 39.42
CA ASN A 11 34.49 3.84 40.65
C ASN A 11 34.96 2.89 41.75
N ILE A 12 35.52 3.44 42.83
CA ILE A 12 36.00 2.70 44.00
C ILE A 12 35.18 3.10 45.22
N ASN A 13 34.46 2.13 45.80
CA ASN A 13 33.57 2.33 46.96
C ASN A 13 32.58 3.51 46.80
N GLY A 14 32.08 3.73 45.58
CA GLY A 14 31.14 4.81 45.26
C GLY A 14 31.78 6.09 44.73
N ASN A 15 33.11 6.20 44.68
CA ASN A 15 33.81 7.41 44.23
C ASN A 15 34.47 7.21 42.87
N GLU A 16 34.24 8.13 41.92
CA GLU A 16 34.91 8.15 40.62
C GLU A 16 36.37 8.61 40.74
N MET A 17 37.28 7.85 40.13
CA MET A 17 38.73 8.04 40.25
C MET A 17 39.31 8.68 38.99
N GLN A 18 40.21 9.65 39.17
CA GLN A 18 40.94 10.29 38.08
C GLN A 18 42.30 9.58 37.84
N PRO A 19 42.87 9.69 36.62
CA PRO A 19 44.21 9.17 36.35
C PRO A 19 45.25 9.78 37.31
N GLY A 20 45.92 8.92 38.08
CA GLY A 20 46.95 9.32 39.05
C GLY A 20 46.50 9.29 40.52
N ASP A 21 45.21 9.04 40.78
CA ASP A 21 44.73 8.85 42.15
C ASP A 21 45.31 7.59 42.80
N MET A 22 45.70 7.70 44.07
CA MET A 22 46.10 6.53 44.86
C MET A 22 44.87 5.84 45.44
N VAL A 23 44.80 4.53 45.22
CA VAL A 23 43.70 3.68 45.69
C VAL A 23 44.22 2.67 46.70
N LEU A 24 43.59 2.59 47.86
CA LEU A 24 43.82 1.52 48.84
C LEU A 24 42.81 0.40 48.57
N ILE A 25 43.29 -0.81 48.28
CA ILE A 25 42.45 -2.00 48.08
C ILE A 25 42.48 -2.84 49.34
N GLU A 26 41.33 -2.95 50.00
CA GLU A 26 41.07 -3.81 51.15
C GLU A 26 40.14 -4.96 50.77
N ALA A 27 39.91 -5.91 51.68
CA ALA A 27 39.18 -7.15 51.39
C ALA A 27 37.72 -6.93 50.94
N ASP A 28 37.11 -5.78 51.26
CA ASP A 28 35.73 -5.40 50.95
C ASP A 28 35.63 -4.27 49.92
N THR A 29 36.74 -3.90 49.26
CA THR A 29 36.74 -2.83 48.25
C THR A 29 35.92 -3.21 47.02
N THR A 30 34.93 -2.38 46.70
CA THR A 30 34.12 -2.51 45.48
C THR A 30 34.77 -1.71 44.35
N VAL A 31 35.04 -2.37 43.23
CA VAL A 31 35.62 -1.77 42.02
C VAL A 31 34.67 -1.94 40.86
N ALA A 32 34.23 -0.83 40.27
CA ALA A 32 33.40 -0.83 39.08
C ALA A 32 34.04 0.05 37.99
N ALA A 33 33.97 -0.37 36.72
CA ALA A 33 34.34 0.51 35.62
C ALA A 33 33.13 1.38 35.24
N VAL A 34 33.37 2.68 35.05
CA VAL A 34 32.38 3.65 34.57
C VAL A 34 32.58 3.85 33.07
N PHE A 35 31.50 3.81 32.30
CA PHE A 35 31.51 3.99 30.85
C PHE A 35 30.52 5.07 30.43
N THR A 36 30.82 5.83 29.37
CA THR A 36 29.80 6.57 28.59
C THR A 36 29.45 5.78 27.35
N ASN A 37 28.28 6.04 26.81
CA ASN A 37 27.97 5.71 25.44
C ASN A 37 28.72 6.64 24.47
N ASP A 38 29.14 6.12 23.32
CA ASP A 38 29.65 6.94 22.22
C ASP A 38 28.52 7.71 21.54
N VAL A 39 28.85 8.78 20.82
CA VAL A 39 27.84 9.52 20.04
C VAL A 39 27.43 8.69 18.81
N VAL A 40 26.14 8.35 18.71
CA VAL A 40 25.60 7.62 17.55
C VAL A 40 24.81 8.59 16.67
N TYR A 41 25.23 8.75 15.42
CA TYR A 41 24.50 9.57 14.44
C TYR A 41 23.43 8.75 13.73
N TYR A 42 22.33 9.38 13.35
CA TYR A 42 21.23 8.78 12.58
C TYR A 42 20.57 9.82 11.66
N ILE A 43 19.78 9.36 10.70
CA ILE A 43 19.02 10.22 9.79
C ILE A 43 17.55 10.24 10.21
N GLU A 44 17.06 11.43 10.56
CA GLU A 44 15.63 11.69 10.76
C GLU A 44 15.05 12.21 9.45
N ARG A 45 14.15 11.44 8.85
CA ARG A 45 13.44 11.82 7.63
C ARG A 45 12.08 12.43 7.95
N SER A 46 11.69 13.52 7.31
CA SER A 46 10.35 14.11 7.50
C SER A 46 9.79 14.68 6.21
N TRP A 47 8.49 14.92 6.14
CA TRP A 47 7.84 15.51 4.98
C TRP A 47 7.78 17.04 5.11
N ASN A 48 8.29 17.76 4.11
CA ASN A 48 8.28 19.23 4.11
C ASN A 48 7.07 19.86 3.39
N GLY A 49 6.11 19.03 2.94
CA GLY A 49 4.98 19.43 2.10
C GLY A 49 5.16 19.09 0.61
N THR A 50 6.39 18.80 0.16
CA THR A 50 6.70 18.52 -1.26
C THR A 50 7.61 17.31 -1.48
N ALA A 51 8.53 17.06 -0.56
CA ALA A 51 9.46 15.93 -0.62
C ALA A 51 9.87 15.51 0.80
N VAL A 52 10.41 14.30 0.90
CA VAL A 52 11.12 13.86 2.12
C VAL A 52 12.42 14.64 2.25
N VAL A 53 12.66 15.19 3.44
CA VAL A 53 13.91 15.86 3.81
C VAL A 53 14.64 15.07 4.89
N GLU A 54 15.96 15.02 4.79
CA GLU A 54 16.81 14.29 5.72
C GLU A 54 17.52 15.26 6.67
N THR A 55 17.47 14.98 7.97
CA THR A 55 18.20 15.72 8.99
C THR A 55 19.14 14.77 9.74
N LYS A 56 20.44 15.07 9.70
CA LYS A 56 21.42 14.36 10.53
C LYS A 56 21.23 14.72 12.00
N LYS A 57 20.97 13.72 12.82
CA LYS A 57 20.81 13.81 14.28
C LYS A 57 21.83 12.94 14.99
N HIS A 58 21.88 13.03 16.31
CA HIS A 58 22.72 12.19 17.15
C HIS A 58 22.03 11.83 18.46
N CYS A 59 22.41 10.70 19.02
CA CYS A 59 21.94 10.19 20.31
C CYS A 59 23.14 9.82 21.19
N THR A 60 23.06 10.17 22.47
CA THR A 60 24.09 9.88 23.49
C THR A 60 23.53 9.10 24.69
N ASP A 61 22.20 9.05 24.83
CA ASP A 61 21.51 8.34 25.91
C ASP A 61 20.69 7.22 25.28
N TYR A 62 21.24 6.01 25.30
CA TYR A 62 20.66 4.82 24.68
C TYR A 62 21.11 3.55 25.40
N GLU A 63 20.35 2.49 25.19
CA GLU A 63 20.76 1.13 25.52
C GLU A 63 21.20 0.40 24.25
N LEU A 64 22.16 -0.52 24.36
CA LEU A 64 22.52 -1.37 23.23
C LEU A 64 21.48 -2.47 23.08
N LEU A 65 21.02 -2.69 21.85
CA LEU A 65 20.22 -3.86 21.54
C LEU A 65 21.15 -5.09 21.52
N HIS A 66 20.93 -6.09 22.40
CA HIS A 66 21.79 -7.28 22.47
C HIS A 66 21.03 -8.55 22.86
N SER A 67 21.55 -9.73 22.49
CA SER A 67 20.89 -11.04 22.68
C SER A 67 21.16 -11.73 24.02
N SER A 68 22.10 -11.22 24.82
CA SER A 68 22.62 -11.90 26.01
C SER A 68 21.91 -11.61 27.34
N ASN A 69 20.89 -10.74 27.36
CA ASN A 69 20.06 -10.53 28.56
C ASN A 69 18.72 -11.26 28.43
N SER A 70 18.48 -12.24 29.30
CA SER A 70 17.27 -13.05 29.36
C SER A 70 16.01 -12.32 29.87
N SER A 71 16.08 -10.99 30.06
CA SER A 71 14.98 -10.12 30.51
C SER A 71 14.39 -9.24 29.38
N TRP A 72 14.83 -9.41 28.13
CA TRP A 72 14.57 -8.48 27.01
C TRP A 72 13.44 -8.90 26.07
N TYR A 73 12.45 -9.62 26.59
CA TYR A 73 11.19 -9.84 25.89
C TYR A 73 10.29 -8.59 25.91
N THR A 74 10.79 -7.51 26.51
CA THR A 74 10.19 -6.18 26.51
C THR A 74 11.29 -5.13 26.41
N ILE A 75 11.12 -4.17 25.51
CA ILE A 75 11.92 -2.95 25.41
C ILE A 75 11.06 -1.72 25.67
N GLY A 76 11.70 -0.70 26.21
CA GLY A 76 11.06 0.53 26.61
C GLY A 76 10.30 0.47 27.93
N GLN A 77 9.68 1.60 28.27
CA GLN A 77 8.94 1.79 29.50
C GLN A 77 7.68 2.62 29.24
N GLU A 78 6.55 2.18 29.78
CA GLU A 78 5.29 2.91 29.67
C GLU A 78 5.42 4.38 30.12
N GLY A 79 4.88 5.29 29.30
CA GLY A 79 4.94 6.73 29.53
C GLY A 79 6.30 7.39 29.28
N LYS A 80 7.29 6.67 28.73
CA LYS A 80 8.63 7.21 28.43
C LYS A 80 9.06 6.97 26.99
N THR A 81 9.89 7.88 26.49
CA THR A 81 10.72 7.65 25.30
C THR A 81 12.00 6.92 25.69
N THR A 82 12.35 5.87 24.96
CA THR A 82 13.57 5.08 25.18
C THR A 82 14.30 4.84 23.87
N TRP A 83 15.63 4.90 23.90
CA TRP A 83 16.48 4.76 22.71
C TRP A 83 17.30 3.48 22.79
N TYR A 84 17.32 2.76 21.67
CA TYR A 84 18.12 1.56 21.48
C TYR A 84 19.02 1.72 20.25
N VAL A 85 20.27 1.26 20.36
CA VAL A 85 21.22 1.21 19.25
C VAL A 85 21.55 -0.24 18.92
N ALA A 86 21.30 -0.63 17.67
CA ALA A 86 21.64 -1.95 17.16
C ALA A 86 22.90 -1.88 16.32
N GLN A 87 23.90 -2.69 16.68
CA GLN A 87 25.21 -2.74 16.03
C GLN A 87 25.70 -4.18 15.91
N GLY A 88 26.37 -4.49 14.80
CA GLY A 88 26.81 -5.85 14.49
C GLY A 88 25.66 -6.84 14.36
N ASN A 89 25.95 -8.12 14.61
CA ASN A 89 24.99 -9.20 14.43
C ASN A 89 24.24 -9.49 15.74
N ILE A 90 22.92 -9.31 15.72
CA ILE A 90 22.03 -9.55 16.85
C ILE A 90 21.01 -10.59 16.43
N THR A 91 20.81 -11.63 17.24
CA THR A 91 19.74 -12.62 17.03
C THR A 91 18.98 -12.82 18.32
N MET A 92 17.70 -12.50 18.28
CA MET A 92 16.74 -12.68 19.36
C MET A 92 15.78 -13.81 18.99
N ASN A 93 15.62 -14.75 19.91
CA ASN A 93 14.78 -15.92 19.75
C ASN A 93 14.23 -16.36 21.11
N GLY A 94 13.10 -17.06 21.08
CA GLY A 94 12.47 -17.69 22.24
C GLY A 94 11.16 -17.03 22.67
N THR A 95 10.84 -15.82 22.19
CA THR A 95 9.53 -15.16 22.26
C THR A 95 9.60 -13.78 21.60
N THR A 96 8.43 -13.20 21.33
CA THR A 96 8.21 -11.87 20.75
C THR A 96 8.86 -10.73 21.52
N LEU A 97 9.42 -9.77 20.80
CA LEU A 97 9.98 -8.54 21.36
C LEU A 97 8.85 -7.53 21.60
N THR A 98 8.44 -7.33 22.86
CA THR A 98 7.34 -6.41 23.20
C THR A 98 7.83 -4.97 23.33
N VAL A 99 7.15 -4.01 22.71
CA VAL A 99 7.39 -2.57 22.85
C VAL A 99 6.48 -1.99 23.94
N ARG A 100 7.07 -1.17 24.84
CA ARG A 100 6.34 -0.40 25.87
C ARG A 100 6.78 1.06 25.84
N GLY A 101 5.81 1.98 25.84
CA GLY A 101 6.07 3.43 25.72
C GLY A 101 6.40 3.84 24.29
N ASP A 102 7.28 4.84 24.14
CA ASP A 102 7.81 5.32 22.85
C ASP A 102 9.23 4.78 22.65
N VAL A 103 9.37 3.72 21.86
CA VAL A 103 10.66 3.07 21.58
C VAL A 103 11.24 3.59 20.28
N ARG A 104 12.53 3.90 20.31
CA ARG A 104 13.29 4.37 19.14
C ARG A 104 14.51 3.49 18.94
N ILE A 105 14.64 2.89 17.76
CA ILE A 105 15.77 2.03 17.40
C ILE A 105 16.59 2.72 16.32
N ILE A 106 17.90 2.85 16.54
CA ILE A 106 18.87 3.24 15.51
C ILE A 106 19.55 1.96 15.02
N LEU A 107 19.35 1.62 13.75
CA LEU A 107 20.08 0.57 13.06
C LEU A 107 21.39 1.15 12.54
N CYS A 108 22.52 0.80 13.17
CA CYS A 108 23.82 1.20 12.67
C CYS A 108 24.07 0.60 11.29
N ASP A 109 24.85 1.31 10.47
CA ASP A 109 25.29 0.79 9.18
C ASP A 109 25.97 -0.59 9.39
N ASP A 110 25.59 -1.54 8.53
CA ASP A 110 26.01 -2.94 8.53
C ASP A 110 25.58 -3.79 9.75
N ALA A 111 24.69 -3.27 10.61
CA ALA A 111 24.04 -4.10 11.62
C ALA A 111 23.10 -5.13 10.98
N ASP A 112 23.01 -6.33 11.55
CA ASP A 112 22.07 -7.39 11.14
C ASP A 112 21.31 -7.88 12.36
N VAL A 113 20.10 -7.35 12.56
CA VAL A 113 19.20 -7.69 13.67
C VAL A 113 18.18 -8.70 13.19
N LYS A 114 18.13 -9.87 13.83
CA LYS A 114 17.14 -10.93 13.55
C LYS A 114 16.26 -11.16 14.77
N ILE A 115 14.97 -10.94 14.62
CA ILE A 115 13.96 -11.21 15.64
C ILE A 115 13.05 -12.31 15.11
N LYS A 116 13.14 -13.51 15.68
CA LYS A 116 12.50 -14.72 15.13
C LYS A 116 11.05 -14.94 15.53
N ASP A 117 10.56 -14.13 16.47
CA ASP A 117 9.23 -14.28 17.06
C ASP A 117 8.45 -12.94 17.00
N GLY A 118 8.77 -12.07 16.03
CA GLY A 118 8.10 -10.79 15.79
C GLY A 118 8.43 -9.66 16.78
N ILE A 119 8.01 -8.45 16.42
CA ILE A 119 8.01 -7.27 17.29
C ILE A 119 6.57 -6.87 17.60
N GLU A 120 6.19 -6.87 18.87
CA GLU A 120 4.85 -6.47 19.31
C GLU A 120 4.79 -4.98 19.68
N VAL A 121 3.96 -4.20 19.00
CA VAL A 121 3.65 -2.79 19.22
C VAL A 121 2.14 -2.67 19.39
N LYS A 122 1.68 -2.63 20.64
CA LYS A 122 0.24 -2.50 20.97
C LYS A 122 -0.22 -1.05 20.95
N THR A 123 -1.53 -0.84 20.74
CA THR A 123 -2.16 0.48 20.84
C THR A 123 -1.77 1.19 22.13
N GLY A 124 -1.40 2.47 22.00
CA GLY A 124 -0.87 3.29 23.09
C GLY A 124 0.65 3.29 23.21
N TYR A 125 1.35 2.46 22.43
CA TYR A 125 2.81 2.45 22.31
C TYR A 125 3.25 2.78 20.89
N SER A 126 4.52 3.15 20.73
CA SER A 126 5.10 3.48 19.44
C SER A 126 6.48 2.86 19.24
N LEU A 127 6.76 2.48 18.00
CA LEU A 127 8.07 2.05 17.54
C LEU A 127 8.52 2.95 16.41
N THR A 128 9.66 3.62 16.59
CA THR A 128 10.33 4.39 15.54
C THR A 128 11.66 3.77 15.18
N ILE A 129 11.89 3.50 13.90
CA ILE A 129 13.13 2.90 13.39
C ILE A 129 13.88 3.92 12.54
N TYR A 130 15.16 4.11 12.82
CA TYR A 130 16.07 5.00 12.09
C TYR A 130 17.21 4.19 11.47
N GLY A 131 17.63 4.60 10.27
CA GLY A 131 18.91 4.20 9.67
C GLY A 131 19.98 5.27 9.90
N GLN A 132 21.25 4.89 9.73
CA GLN A 132 22.34 5.86 9.58
C GLN A 132 22.44 6.35 8.13
N ALA A 133 23.44 7.18 7.83
CA ALA A 133 23.58 7.78 6.51
C ALA A 133 23.86 6.75 5.39
N GLY A 134 24.46 5.59 5.70
CA GLY A 134 24.60 4.49 4.75
C GLY A 134 23.30 3.74 4.49
N ASP A 135 22.35 3.80 5.43
CA ASP A 135 21.03 3.16 5.39
C ASP A 135 21.10 1.62 5.23
N THR A 136 22.22 1.00 5.63
CA THR A 136 22.47 -0.45 5.42
C THR A 136 22.13 -1.33 6.61
N GLY A 137 21.84 -0.74 7.76
CA GLY A 137 21.44 -1.48 8.96
C GLY A 137 20.14 -2.26 8.73
N ARG A 138 20.18 -3.57 8.98
CA ARG A 138 19.09 -4.51 8.68
C ARG A 138 18.33 -4.94 9.92
N LEU A 139 17.00 -4.97 9.81
CA LEU A 139 16.08 -5.56 10.77
C LEU A 139 15.21 -6.60 10.07
N ASP A 140 15.37 -7.86 10.46
CA ASP A 140 14.65 -9.02 9.96
C ASP A 140 13.75 -9.56 11.08
N SER A 141 12.45 -9.26 10.99
CA SER A 141 11.45 -9.66 11.96
C SER A 141 10.48 -10.68 11.35
N ARG A 142 10.44 -11.88 11.92
CA ARG A 142 9.55 -12.96 11.45
C ARG A 142 8.71 -13.46 12.61
N ASN A 143 7.44 -13.76 12.35
CA ASN A 143 6.58 -14.44 13.31
C ASN A 143 5.94 -15.69 12.68
N ASN A 144 5.48 -16.62 13.53
CA ASN A 144 5.11 -17.97 13.15
C ASN A 144 3.59 -18.24 13.24
N ASP A 145 2.79 -17.46 13.99
CA ASP A 145 1.33 -17.65 14.04
C ASP A 145 0.57 -16.43 14.59
N GLY A 146 -0.49 -15.96 13.92
CA GLY A 146 -1.44 -14.94 14.39
C GLY A 146 -0.90 -13.51 14.55
N ASP A 147 0.42 -13.33 14.61
CA ASP A 147 1.08 -12.08 14.94
C ASP A 147 1.75 -11.43 13.72
N ALA A 148 1.73 -10.10 13.68
CA ALA A 148 2.47 -9.37 12.66
C ALA A 148 4.00 -9.56 12.80
N GLY A 149 4.72 -9.42 11.68
CA GLY A 149 6.18 -9.38 11.71
C GLY A 149 6.67 -8.18 12.52
N ILE A 150 6.12 -7.00 12.23
CA ILE A 150 6.27 -5.79 13.05
C ILE A 150 4.89 -5.19 13.26
N GLY A 151 4.42 -5.17 14.51
CA GLY A 151 3.13 -4.61 14.86
C GLY A 151 2.47 -5.43 15.95
N CYS A 152 1.21 -5.86 15.92
CA CYS A 152 0.63 -6.55 17.08
C CYS A 152 0.25 -8.01 16.82
N GLY A 153 0.00 -8.72 17.92
CA GLY A 153 -0.64 -10.03 17.90
C GLY A 153 -2.16 -9.98 17.81
N PRO A 154 -2.84 -11.13 17.90
CA PRO A 154 -4.28 -11.23 17.82
C PRO A 154 -5.00 -10.39 18.85
N ASN A 155 -6.24 -9.98 18.55
CA ASN A 155 -7.15 -9.36 19.51
C ASN A 155 -6.67 -8.01 20.10
N SER A 156 -5.59 -7.43 19.60
CA SER A 156 -5.02 -6.14 20.02
C SER A 156 -4.98 -5.17 18.84
N GLY A 157 -5.10 -3.87 19.09
CA GLY A 157 -4.80 -2.88 18.06
C GLY A 157 -3.29 -2.68 17.95
N VAL A 158 -2.81 -2.33 16.76
CA VAL A 158 -1.42 -1.92 16.55
C VAL A 158 -1.18 -0.59 17.27
N GLY A 159 0.04 -0.34 17.72
CA GLY A 159 0.55 0.99 18.08
C GLY A 159 1.15 1.72 16.87
N ASP A 160 1.66 2.93 17.06
CA ASP A 160 2.23 3.68 15.93
C ASP A 160 3.58 3.08 15.50
N ILE A 161 3.75 2.87 14.20
CA ILE A 161 4.98 2.36 13.62
C ILE A 161 5.50 3.41 12.66
N THR A 162 6.69 3.95 12.94
CA THR A 162 7.35 4.94 12.08
C THR A 162 8.70 4.42 11.59
N ILE A 163 8.90 4.40 10.28
CA ILE A 163 10.16 3.95 9.67
C ILE A 163 10.80 5.14 8.95
N HIS A 164 11.91 5.63 9.48
CA HIS A 164 12.72 6.65 8.84
C HIS A 164 13.77 6.06 7.90
N GLY A 165 14.25 4.83 8.13
CA GLY A 165 15.31 4.22 7.32
C GLY A 165 15.66 2.79 7.76
N GLY A 166 16.70 2.24 7.15
CA GLY A 166 17.20 0.88 7.30
C GLY A 166 16.68 -0.08 6.22
N VAL A 167 17.21 -1.30 6.26
CA VAL A 167 16.73 -2.44 5.46
C VAL A 167 15.80 -3.26 6.35
N ILE A 168 14.50 -3.20 6.09
CA ILE A 168 13.47 -3.84 6.92
C ILE A 168 12.89 -5.03 6.17
N GLU A 169 12.94 -6.20 6.78
CA GLU A 169 12.28 -7.40 6.28
C GLU A 169 11.31 -7.91 7.35
N ALA A 170 10.01 -7.88 7.05
CA ALA A 170 8.96 -8.20 8.02
C ALA A 170 8.06 -9.31 7.46
N HIS A 171 7.89 -10.39 8.21
CA HIS A 171 7.05 -11.54 7.84
C HIS A 171 6.00 -11.79 8.91
N GLY A 172 4.74 -11.65 8.54
CA GLY A 172 3.59 -11.98 9.39
C GLY A 172 3.41 -13.48 9.55
N GLY A 173 2.92 -13.89 10.71
CA GLY A 173 2.38 -15.22 10.92
C GLY A 173 1.08 -15.42 10.12
N LYS A 174 0.53 -16.64 10.17
CA LYS A 174 -0.80 -16.92 9.60
C LYS A 174 -1.82 -15.90 10.13
N TYR A 175 -2.68 -15.39 9.26
CA TYR A 175 -3.71 -14.37 9.54
C TYR A 175 -3.19 -12.97 9.86
N ALA A 176 -1.88 -12.71 9.71
CA ALA A 176 -1.28 -11.45 10.15
C ALA A 176 -0.49 -10.74 9.06
N ALA A 177 -0.41 -9.42 9.20
CA ALA A 177 0.35 -8.59 8.27
C ALA A 177 1.86 -8.74 8.44
N GLY A 178 2.62 -8.44 7.38
CA GLY A 178 4.08 -8.26 7.50
C GLY A 178 4.39 -7.10 8.45
N ILE A 179 3.83 -5.92 8.16
CA ILE A 179 3.87 -4.75 9.03
C ILE A 179 2.43 -4.31 9.31
N GLY A 180 2.02 -4.38 10.58
CA GLY A 180 0.71 -3.95 11.01
C GLY A 180 0.04 -4.89 12.02
N SER A 181 -1.17 -5.40 11.75
CA SER A 181 -1.94 -6.13 12.78
C SER A 181 -1.86 -7.63 12.59
N GLY A 182 -2.05 -8.33 13.71
CA GLY A 182 -2.35 -9.75 13.75
C GLY A 182 -3.80 -10.07 13.39
N ASP A 183 -4.15 -11.32 13.65
CA ASP A 183 -5.46 -11.94 13.45
C ASP A 183 -6.58 -11.27 14.26
N GLU A 184 -7.78 -11.15 13.67
CA GLU A 184 -8.98 -10.59 14.27
C GLU A 184 -8.78 -9.23 15.00
N ARG A 185 -9.30 -8.14 14.38
CA ARG A 185 -9.50 -6.75 14.89
C ARG A 185 -8.55 -5.66 14.36
N GLN A 186 -8.97 -4.42 14.67
CA GLN A 186 -8.66 -3.14 14.03
C GLN A 186 -7.18 -2.72 13.97
N MET A 187 -6.76 -2.23 12.80
CA MET A 187 -5.70 -1.20 12.73
C MET A 187 -6.17 0.04 13.52
N GLY A 188 -5.73 0.20 14.76
CA GLY A 188 -6.06 1.36 15.59
C GLY A 188 -5.04 2.49 15.54
N SER A 189 -3.96 2.34 14.78
CA SER A 189 -2.79 3.24 14.78
C SER A 189 -2.25 3.50 13.37
N HIS A 190 -1.25 4.38 13.28
CA HIS A 190 -0.65 4.81 12.03
C HIS A 190 0.63 4.03 11.70
N ILE A 191 0.70 3.52 10.47
CA ILE A 191 1.95 3.07 9.86
C ILE A 191 2.46 4.22 9.00
N THR A 192 3.60 4.81 9.39
CA THR A 192 4.23 5.93 8.67
C THR A 192 5.61 5.52 8.15
N ILE A 193 5.81 5.66 6.84
CA ILE A 193 7.10 5.33 6.20
C ILE A 193 7.66 6.57 5.53
N TYR A 194 8.79 7.06 6.03
CA TYR A 194 9.53 8.17 5.43
C TYR A 194 10.67 7.71 4.49
N GLY A 195 11.19 6.49 4.68
CA GLY A 195 12.31 5.96 3.90
C GLY A 195 12.67 4.52 4.29
N GLY A 196 13.79 4.04 3.74
CA GLY A 196 14.29 2.66 3.90
C GLY A 196 14.02 1.75 2.69
N ASP A 197 14.64 0.56 2.70
CA ASP A 197 14.33 -0.56 1.81
C ASP A 197 13.48 -1.56 2.60
N ILE A 198 12.20 -1.65 2.29
CA ILE A 198 11.21 -2.38 3.09
C ILE A 198 10.63 -3.52 2.27
N LYS A 199 10.73 -4.74 2.81
CA LYS A 199 10.08 -5.94 2.30
C LYS A 199 9.12 -6.47 3.34
N ALA A 200 7.83 -6.34 3.08
CA ALA A 200 6.78 -6.74 4.00
C ALA A 200 5.95 -7.88 3.37
N TYR A 201 5.89 -9.00 4.08
CA TYR A 201 5.19 -10.21 3.63
C TYR A 201 4.11 -10.57 4.63
N GLY A 202 2.85 -10.55 4.20
CA GLY A 202 1.75 -11.08 4.98
C GLY A 202 1.83 -12.60 5.07
N GLY A 203 1.41 -13.17 6.20
CA GLY A 203 1.07 -14.58 6.23
C GLY A 203 -0.24 -14.84 5.47
N ALA A 204 -0.66 -16.10 5.36
CA ALA A 204 -1.96 -16.42 4.74
C ALA A 204 -3.06 -15.55 5.35
N TYR A 205 -3.92 -14.96 4.52
CA TYR A 205 -5.01 -14.04 4.89
C TYR A 205 -4.58 -12.66 5.41
N GLY A 206 -3.28 -12.38 5.56
CA GLY A 206 -2.75 -11.10 6.00
C GLY A 206 -2.20 -10.24 4.87
N ALA A 207 -2.27 -8.91 5.04
CA ALA A 207 -1.68 -7.95 4.10
C ALA A 207 -0.15 -7.93 4.17
N GLY A 208 0.52 -7.44 3.12
CA GLY A 208 1.96 -7.12 3.23
C GLY A 208 2.18 -6.01 4.27
N ILE A 209 1.55 -4.86 4.04
CA ILE A 209 1.49 -3.73 4.98
C ILE A 209 0.02 -3.40 5.22
N GLY A 210 -0.42 -3.42 6.49
CA GLY A 210 -1.81 -3.17 6.84
C GLY A 210 -2.30 -4.22 7.83
N SER A 211 -3.49 -4.79 7.61
CA SER A 211 -4.07 -5.71 8.61
C SER A 211 -3.93 -7.20 8.32
N GLY A 212 -4.11 -7.95 9.41
CA GLY A 212 -4.50 -9.36 9.38
C GLY A 212 -5.95 -9.58 8.93
N ASP A 213 -6.42 -10.80 9.18
CA ASP A 213 -7.73 -11.37 8.77
C ASP A 213 -8.93 -10.76 9.54
N GLU A 214 -10.11 -10.80 8.91
CA GLU A 214 -11.43 -10.46 9.48
C GLU A 214 -11.51 -9.12 10.24
N THR A 215 -10.98 -8.05 9.65
CA THR A 215 -10.85 -6.77 10.36
C THR A 215 -11.96 -5.77 10.04
N GLY A 216 -13.09 -5.88 10.75
CA GLY A 216 -14.27 -5.02 10.62
C GLY A 216 -14.15 -3.55 11.11
N GLY A 217 -12.99 -2.89 11.02
CA GLY A 217 -12.90 -1.46 11.33
C GLY A 217 -11.86 -0.67 10.54
N ASP A 218 -12.25 0.59 10.25
CA ASP A 218 -11.60 1.47 9.26
C ASP A 218 -10.62 2.51 9.87
N ASN A 219 -10.26 2.38 11.15
CA ASN A 219 -9.53 3.40 11.91
C ASN A 219 -8.01 3.45 11.67
N GLY A 220 -7.49 2.66 10.73
CA GLY A 220 -6.05 2.55 10.44
C GLY A 220 -5.62 3.43 9.29
N TYR A 221 -4.41 4.01 9.41
CA TYR A 221 -3.78 4.79 8.34
C TYR A 221 -2.44 4.20 7.95
N ILE A 222 -2.19 4.17 6.64
CA ILE A 222 -0.90 3.83 6.04
C ILE A 222 -0.46 5.05 5.24
N ASP A 223 0.54 5.77 5.75
CA ASP A 223 1.11 6.95 5.11
C ASP A 223 2.53 6.64 4.62
N ILE A 224 2.72 6.69 3.30
CA ILE A 224 4.01 6.43 2.65
C ILE A 224 4.50 7.74 2.03
N TYR A 225 5.59 8.29 2.58
CA TYR A 225 6.22 9.50 2.09
C TYR A 225 7.42 9.23 1.17
N GLY A 226 8.09 8.09 1.34
CA GLY A 226 9.29 7.72 0.60
C GLY A 226 9.73 6.28 0.85
N GLY A 227 10.94 5.95 0.39
CA GLY A 227 11.53 4.61 0.49
C GLY A 227 11.32 3.75 -0.76
N THR A 228 11.94 2.57 -0.74
CA THR A 228 11.71 1.48 -1.69
C THR A 228 10.93 0.40 -0.94
N ILE A 229 9.68 0.19 -1.33
CA ILE A 229 8.74 -0.66 -0.60
C ILE A 229 8.28 -1.78 -1.53
N TYR A 230 8.49 -3.01 -1.09
CA TYR A 230 7.90 -4.20 -1.67
C TYR A 230 6.97 -4.84 -0.64
N ALA A 231 5.67 -4.72 -0.85
CA ALA A 231 4.64 -5.22 0.04
C ALA A 231 3.85 -6.33 -0.66
N LYS A 232 3.82 -7.51 -0.04
CA LYS A 232 3.18 -8.69 -0.61
C LYS A 232 2.22 -9.32 0.38
N GLY A 233 0.95 -9.36 0.01
CA GLY A 233 -0.07 -10.09 0.76
C GLY A 233 0.18 -11.60 0.72
N GLY A 234 -0.33 -12.28 1.75
CA GLY A 234 -0.53 -13.73 1.68
C GLY A 234 -1.70 -14.08 0.76
N THR A 235 -2.13 -15.34 0.80
CA THR A 235 -3.40 -15.75 0.18
C THR A 235 -4.50 -14.82 0.67
N ASP A 236 -5.28 -14.21 -0.23
CA ASP A 236 -6.48 -13.41 0.08
C ASP A 236 -6.21 -12.06 0.78
N GLY A 237 -4.94 -11.74 1.05
CA GLY A 237 -4.52 -10.45 1.62
C GLY A 237 -4.02 -9.48 0.55
N ALA A 238 -4.24 -8.18 0.78
CA ALA A 238 -3.74 -7.14 -0.10
C ALA A 238 -2.20 -7.00 0.00
N GLY A 239 -1.58 -6.44 -1.04
CA GLY A 239 -0.19 -5.98 -0.92
C GLY A 239 -0.07 -4.90 0.17
N ILE A 240 -0.86 -3.83 0.02
CA ILE A 240 -1.01 -2.75 1.01
C ILE A 240 -2.49 -2.53 1.27
N GLY A 241 -2.92 -2.68 2.53
CA GLY A 241 -4.28 -2.38 2.96
C GLY A 241 -4.89 -3.46 3.85
N GLY A 242 -5.94 -4.13 3.37
CA GLY A 242 -6.69 -5.13 4.12
C GLY A 242 -6.12 -6.55 4.03
N GLY A 243 -6.23 -7.32 5.10
CA GLY A 243 -6.21 -8.78 5.02
C GLY A 243 -7.53 -9.31 4.47
N ASN A 244 -7.73 -10.62 4.48
CA ASN A 244 -8.99 -11.26 4.09
C ASN A 244 -10.17 -10.68 4.89
N GLU A 245 -11.30 -10.48 4.22
CA GLU A 245 -12.50 -9.76 4.66
C GLU A 245 -12.24 -8.31 5.17
N GLY A 246 -11.00 -7.81 4.99
CA GLY A 246 -10.53 -6.53 5.47
C GLY A 246 -10.59 -5.44 4.41
N ASN A 247 -11.15 -4.29 4.77
CA ASN A 247 -11.12 -3.11 3.90
C ASN A 247 -9.70 -2.53 3.77
N GLY A 248 -9.43 -1.82 2.68
CA GLY A 248 -8.17 -1.09 2.45
C GLY A 248 -7.91 0.08 3.39
N ARG A 249 -8.93 0.57 4.11
CA ARG A 249 -8.84 1.70 5.06
C ARG A 249 -8.23 2.95 4.43
N HIS A 250 -7.50 3.77 5.18
CA HIS A 250 -6.88 4.99 4.67
C HIS A 250 -5.44 4.71 4.23
N ILE A 251 -5.20 4.77 2.92
CA ILE A 251 -3.88 4.59 2.32
C ILE A 251 -3.51 5.89 1.61
N THR A 252 -2.47 6.57 2.06
CA THR A 252 -1.94 7.77 1.41
C THR A 252 -0.50 7.54 0.97
N ILE A 253 -0.23 7.71 -0.32
CA ILE A 253 1.12 7.61 -0.88
C ILE A 253 1.53 8.97 -1.45
N TRP A 254 2.50 9.62 -0.82
CA TRP A 254 3.08 10.89 -1.26
C TRP A 254 4.29 10.72 -2.19
N GLY A 255 5.02 9.62 -2.05
CA GLY A 255 6.27 9.38 -2.78
C GLY A 255 6.81 7.96 -2.60
N GLY A 256 8.06 7.77 -3.01
CA GLY A 256 8.75 6.47 -2.96
C GLY A 256 8.56 5.62 -4.21
N GLU A 257 9.21 4.45 -4.21
CA GLU A 257 9.00 3.37 -5.16
C GLU A 257 8.24 2.26 -4.44
N VAL A 258 6.98 2.04 -4.81
CA VAL A 258 6.08 1.13 -4.10
C VAL A 258 5.62 0.05 -5.06
N THR A 259 5.98 -1.20 -4.77
CA THR A 259 5.41 -2.39 -5.41
C THR A 259 4.52 -3.10 -4.41
N ALA A 260 3.24 -3.25 -4.75
CA ALA A 260 2.23 -3.87 -3.91
C ALA A 260 1.55 -5.01 -4.68
N GLU A 261 1.67 -6.23 -4.16
CA GLU A 261 1.18 -7.44 -4.82
C GLU A 261 0.25 -8.24 -3.89
N SER A 262 -0.91 -8.67 -4.39
CA SER A 262 -1.73 -9.69 -3.74
C SER A 262 -1.52 -11.08 -4.34
N ARG A 263 -2.03 -12.11 -3.67
CA ARG A 263 -2.02 -13.49 -4.15
C ARG A 263 -3.38 -14.15 -3.97
N ASN A 264 -3.84 -14.81 -5.04
CA ASN A 264 -5.10 -15.55 -5.10
C ASN A 264 -6.35 -14.67 -4.84
N ASN A 265 -7.52 -15.22 -5.18
CA ASN A 265 -8.85 -14.65 -4.99
C ASN A 265 -8.97 -13.16 -5.39
N GLN A 266 -9.82 -12.39 -4.71
CA GLN A 266 -10.24 -11.04 -5.09
C GLN A 266 -9.40 -9.93 -4.45
N ALA A 267 -8.34 -10.30 -3.72
CA ALA A 267 -7.48 -9.33 -3.04
C ALA A 267 -6.78 -8.38 -4.01
N SER A 268 -6.67 -7.11 -3.59
CA SER A 268 -6.08 -6.04 -4.39
C SER A 268 -4.58 -5.85 -4.16
N GLY A 269 -3.86 -5.32 -5.14
CA GLY A 269 -2.48 -4.86 -4.91
C GLY A 269 -2.44 -3.78 -3.82
N ILE A 270 -3.23 -2.72 -4.00
CA ILE A 270 -3.47 -1.67 -3.00
C ILE A 270 -4.97 -1.52 -2.75
N GLY A 271 -5.37 -1.70 -1.49
CA GLY A 271 -6.76 -1.58 -1.04
C GLY A 271 -7.24 -2.79 -0.23
N GLY A 272 -8.41 -3.35 -0.55
CA GLY A 272 -9.02 -4.45 0.22
C GLY A 272 -8.41 -5.82 -0.04
N GLY A 273 -8.52 -6.73 0.94
CA GLY A 273 -8.33 -8.17 0.72
C GLY A 273 -9.56 -8.80 0.05
N ASP A 274 -9.60 -10.14 0.01
CA ASP A 274 -10.76 -10.90 -0.46
C ASP A 274 -12.01 -10.54 0.37
N ASP A 275 -13.19 -10.38 -0.24
CA ASP A 275 -14.41 -9.86 0.39
C ASP A 275 -14.29 -8.44 1.03
N GLY A 276 -13.12 -7.79 0.90
CA GLY A 276 -12.81 -6.48 1.47
C GLY A 276 -13.02 -5.32 0.49
N GLY A 277 -13.58 -4.20 0.96
CA GLY A 277 -13.71 -2.97 0.17
C GLY A 277 -12.40 -2.19 0.02
N GLY A 278 -12.26 -1.38 -1.03
CA GLY A 278 -11.01 -0.66 -1.32
C GLY A 278 -10.60 0.42 -0.32
N GLY A 279 -11.50 0.91 0.53
CA GLY A 279 -11.21 1.97 1.50
C GLY A 279 -11.05 3.36 0.88
N TYR A 280 -10.20 4.22 1.44
CA TYR A 280 -9.82 5.54 0.96
C TYR A 280 -8.36 5.50 0.51
N ILE A 281 -8.15 5.44 -0.80
CA ILE A 281 -6.83 5.34 -1.42
C ILE A 281 -6.50 6.68 -2.08
N THR A 282 -5.44 7.35 -1.62
CA THR A 282 -4.95 8.61 -2.19
C THR A 282 -3.50 8.48 -2.62
N ILE A 283 -3.22 8.66 -3.90
CA ILE A 283 -1.85 8.66 -4.46
C ILE A 283 -1.52 10.09 -4.93
N ASN A 284 -0.63 10.76 -4.21
CA ASN A 284 -0.15 12.10 -4.51
C ASN A 284 1.14 12.11 -5.36
N GLY A 285 1.93 11.03 -5.32
CA GLY A 285 3.21 10.95 -6.01
C GLY A 285 3.86 9.57 -5.93
N GLY A 286 5.12 9.48 -6.36
CA GLY A 286 5.92 8.24 -6.35
C GLY A 286 5.86 7.44 -7.65
N VAL A 287 6.53 6.30 -7.64
CA VAL A 287 6.46 5.26 -8.68
C VAL A 287 5.74 4.07 -8.07
N ILE A 288 4.50 3.84 -8.49
CA ILE A 288 3.60 2.86 -7.89
C ILE A 288 3.34 1.75 -8.88
N HIS A 289 3.54 0.51 -8.45
CA HIS A 289 3.16 -0.68 -9.18
C HIS A 289 2.27 -1.54 -8.28
N ALA A 290 0.98 -1.56 -8.59
CA ALA A 290 -0.03 -2.27 -7.82
C ALA A 290 -0.62 -3.40 -8.68
N LYS A 291 -0.52 -4.64 -8.19
CA LYS A 291 -0.86 -5.82 -8.98
C LYS A 291 -1.68 -6.82 -8.19
N SER A 292 -2.75 -7.32 -8.80
CA SER A 292 -3.43 -8.54 -8.37
C SER A 292 -3.04 -9.71 -9.28
N ASP A 293 -2.63 -10.83 -8.68
CA ASP A 293 -2.24 -12.04 -9.41
C ASP A 293 -3.45 -12.90 -9.84
N TYR A 294 -4.68 -12.54 -9.45
CA TYR A 294 -5.89 -13.29 -9.78
C TYR A 294 -7.12 -12.37 -9.98
N ILE A 295 -8.23 -12.54 -9.28
CA ILE A 295 -9.51 -11.93 -9.68
C ILE A 295 -9.75 -10.52 -9.10
N GLY A 296 -8.88 -10.05 -8.21
CA GLY A 296 -8.93 -8.70 -7.64
C GLY A 296 -8.41 -7.60 -8.57
N PRO A 297 -8.62 -6.32 -8.20
CA PRO A 297 -8.09 -5.18 -8.94
C PRO A 297 -6.63 -4.87 -8.57
N GLY A 298 -5.91 -4.17 -9.44
CA GLY A 298 -4.60 -3.63 -9.10
C GLY A 298 -4.69 -2.64 -7.93
N ILE A 299 -5.59 -1.65 -8.06
CA ILE A 299 -5.94 -0.69 -7.00
C ILE A 299 -7.47 -0.69 -6.81
N GLY A 300 -7.93 -0.93 -5.58
CA GLY A 300 -9.35 -0.90 -5.24
C GLY A 300 -9.73 -2.00 -4.26
N GLY A 301 -10.85 -2.69 -4.49
CA GLY A 301 -11.30 -3.77 -3.61
C GLY A 301 -12.33 -4.66 -4.26
N ASP A 302 -12.75 -5.68 -3.51
CA ASP A 302 -13.69 -6.70 -3.94
C ASP A 302 -15.13 -6.19 -3.91
N THR A 303 -15.74 -6.15 -2.72
CA THR A 303 -17.14 -5.74 -2.53
C THR A 303 -17.44 -4.29 -2.93
N ASN A 304 -16.40 -3.46 -3.06
CA ASN A 304 -16.43 -2.12 -3.61
C ASN A 304 -15.00 -1.62 -3.88
N CYS A 305 -14.83 -0.68 -4.82
CA CYS A 305 -13.50 -0.10 -5.10
C CYS A 305 -13.03 0.91 -4.05
N GLY A 306 -13.89 1.30 -3.10
CA GLY A 306 -13.62 2.42 -2.21
C GLY A 306 -13.56 3.77 -2.93
N THR A 307 -12.98 4.78 -2.28
CA THR A 307 -12.67 6.08 -2.87
C THR A 307 -11.22 6.09 -3.31
N ILE A 308 -10.99 6.13 -4.62
CA ILE A 308 -9.67 6.16 -5.23
C ILE A 308 -9.41 7.55 -5.79
N ILE A 309 -8.36 8.22 -5.31
CA ILE A 309 -7.94 9.54 -5.76
C ILE A 309 -6.47 9.49 -6.17
N ILE A 310 -6.19 9.77 -7.45
CA ILE A 310 -4.83 9.86 -7.97
C ILE A 310 -4.54 11.31 -8.36
N ASN A 311 -3.74 12.00 -7.57
CA ASN A 311 -3.33 13.38 -7.81
C ASN A 311 -2.04 13.50 -8.62
N GLY A 312 -1.18 12.48 -8.59
CA GLY A 312 0.13 12.50 -9.22
C GLY A 312 0.86 11.15 -9.20
N GLY A 313 2.13 11.16 -9.59
CA GLY A 313 2.99 9.98 -9.63
C GLY A 313 3.00 9.25 -10.99
N ASN A 314 3.79 8.18 -11.05
CA ASN A 314 3.76 7.19 -12.13
C ASN A 314 3.12 5.92 -11.58
N VAL A 315 1.84 5.71 -11.89
CA VAL A 315 1.01 4.64 -11.33
C VAL A 315 0.75 3.60 -12.41
N THR A 316 1.23 2.38 -12.17
CA THR A 316 0.86 1.19 -12.95
C THR A 316 -0.02 0.31 -12.08
N ALA A 317 -1.25 0.05 -12.53
CA ALA A 317 -2.22 -0.76 -11.81
C ALA A 317 -2.73 -1.89 -12.71
N GLU A 318 -2.52 -3.13 -12.27
CA GLU A 318 -2.79 -4.33 -13.06
C GLU A 318 -3.68 -5.31 -12.30
N GLY A 319 -4.87 -5.60 -12.83
CA GLY A 319 -5.72 -6.71 -12.39
C GLY A 319 -5.60 -7.87 -13.38
N GLN A 320 -5.69 -9.13 -12.94
CA GLN A 320 -5.75 -10.25 -13.88
C GLN A 320 -7.16 -10.33 -14.49
N PHE A 321 -8.20 -10.49 -13.66
CA PHE A 321 -9.62 -10.46 -14.09
C PHE A 321 -10.44 -9.33 -13.48
N GLY A 322 -9.95 -8.73 -12.38
CA GLY A 322 -10.47 -7.47 -11.87
C GLY A 322 -10.00 -6.28 -12.71
N ALA A 323 -10.52 -5.10 -12.41
CA ALA A 323 -10.08 -3.89 -13.10
C ALA A 323 -8.60 -3.56 -12.77
N GLY A 324 -7.91 -2.86 -13.67
CA GLY A 324 -6.62 -2.25 -13.30
C GLY A 324 -6.79 -1.32 -12.09
N ILE A 325 -7.75 -0.40 -12.19
CA ILE A 325 -8.21 0.46 -11.08
C ILE A 325 -9.73 0.31 -10.95
N GLY A 326 -10.19 -0.16 -9.79
CA GLY A 326 -11.62 -0.21 -9.47
C GLY A 326 -12.03 -1.49 -8.76
N GLY A 327 -12.97 -2.25 -9.33
CA GLY A 327 -13.58 -3.43 -8.69
C GLY A 327 -12.94 -4.76 -9.07
N ALA A 328 -13.11 -5.77 -8.21
CA ALA A 328 -12.83 -7.16 -8.55
C ALA A 328 -13.86 -7.74 -9.54
N ARG A 329 -13.58 -8.95 -10.01
CA ARG A 329 -14.48 -9.74 -10.85
C ARG A 329 -15.70 -10.25 -10.06
N ASP A 330 -16.77 -10.57 -10.79
CA ASP A 330 -18.05 -11.11 -10.33
C ASP A 330 -18.90 -10.12 -9.49
N GLU A 331 -18.37 -8.91 -9.29
CA GLU A 331 -19.01 -7.85 -8.52
C GLU A 331 -19.55 -6.72 -9.41
N ASN A 332 -20.72 -6.20 -9.00
CA ASN A 332 -21.23 -4.94 -9.53
C ASN A 332 -20.61 -3.81 -8.74
N LEU A 333 -19.98 -2.87 -9.43
CA LEU A 333 -19.34 -1.75 -8.76
C LEU A 333 -20.38 -0.69 -8.39
N VAL A 334 -21.02 -0.89 -7.24
CA VAL A 334 -22.16 -0.10 -6.75
C VAL A 334 -21.80 0.96 -5.70
N LYS A 335 -20.62 0.86 -5.10
CA LYS A 335 -20.12 1.78 -4.08
C LYS A 335 -18.68 2.16 -4.39
N GLY A 336 -18.34 3.41 -4.07
CA GLY A 336 -17.01 3.96 -4.31
C GLY A 336 -17.01 5.08 -5.35
N SER A 337 -15.81 5.55 -5.68
CA SER A 337 -15.58 6.55 -6.72
C SER A 337 -14.13 6.46 -7.19
N ILE A 338 -13.90 6.79 -8.46
CA ILE A 338 -12.55 6.87 -9.03
C ILE A 338 -12.33 8.28 -9.55
N THR A 339 -11.31 8.97 -9.03
CA THR A 339 -10.93 10.32 -9.45
C THR A 339 -9.45 10.37 -9.80
N ILE A 340 -9.12 10.78 -11.02
CA ILE A 340 -7.74 11.00 -11.48
C ILE A 340 -7.56 12.49 -11.80
N ASN A 341 -6.80 13.19 -10.97
CA ASN A 341 -6.50 14.62 -11.13
C ASN A 341 -5.19 14.86 -11.88
N GLY A 342 -4.25 13.91 -11.87
CA GLY A 342 -2.92 14.09 -12.47
C GLY A 342 -2.08 12.81 -12.46
N GLY A 343 -0.80 12.97 -12.85
CA GLY A 343 0.16 11.87 -12.94
C GLY A 343 0.21 11.18 -14.31
N THR A 344 1.03 10.13 -14.39
CA THR A 344 1.02 9.14 -15.48
C THR A 344 0.39 7.89 -14.93
N VAL A 345 -0.79 7.51 -15.42
CA VAL A 345 -1.57 6.37 -14.92
C VAL A 345 -1.72 5.35 -16.03
N THR A 346 -1.23 4.13 -15.81
CA THR A 346 -1.45 2.98 -16.68
C THR A 346 -2.28 1.96 -15.93
N ALA A 347 -3.51 1.73 -16.36
CA ALA A 347 -4.45 0.82 -15.73
C ALA A 347 -4.86 -0.28 -16.71
N ARG A 348 -4.66 -1.54 -16.33
CA ARG A 348 -4.81 -2.68 -17.25
C ARG A 348 -5.48 -3.87 -16.59
N CYS A 349 -6.39 -4.49 -17.32
CA CYS A 349 -6.73 -5.89 -17.10
C CYS A 349 -5.80 -6.76 -17.97
N LEU A 350 -5.13 -7.73 -17.37
CA LEU A 350 -4.13 -8.58 -18.04
C LEU A 350 -4.73 -9.84 -18.67
N ALA A 351 -5.89 -10.30 -18.18
CA ALA A 351 -6.69 -11.35 -18.80
C ALA A 351 -7.98 -10.77 -19.39
N ASP A 352 -9.03 -11.59 -19.47
CA ASP A 352 -10.29 -11.23 -20.12
C ASP A 352 -11.29 -10.63 -19.12
N GLY A 353 -12.18 -9.77 -19.61
CA GLY A 353 -13.39 -9.35 -18.93
C GLY A 353 -13.28 -8.16 -17.97
N GLY A 354 -12.13 -7.86 -17.37
CA GLY A 354 -11.96 -6.70 -16.48
C GLY A 354 -11.71 -5.39 -17.24
N ALA A 355 -12.27 -4.27 -16.75
CA ALA A 355 -11.98 -2.95 -17.34
C ALA A 355 -10.54 -2.50 -17.05
N GLY A 356 -10.01 -1.57 -17.85
CA GLY A 356 -8.77 -0.88 -17.47
C GLY A 356 -9.00 -0.04 -16.21
N ILE A 357 -10.01 0.82 -16.25
CA ILE A 357 -10.51 1.61 -15.11
C ILE A 357 -12.02 1.41 -14.99
N GLY A 358 -12.49 0.88 -13.87
CA GLY A 358 -13.92 0.67 -13.58
C GLY A 358 -14.22 -0.67 -12.93
N SER A 359 -15.19 -1.42 -13.42
CA SER A 359 -15.57 -2.72 -12.82
C SER A 359 -14.75 -3.90 -13.38
N GLY A 360 -14.67 -4.98 -12.60
CA GLY A 360 -14.06 -6.24 -13.04
C GLY A 360 -14.97 -7.05 -13.96
N ALA A 361 -14.52 -8.22 -14.38
CA ALA A 361 -15.29 -9.13 -15.23
C ALA A 361 -16.60 -9.61 -14.58
N CYS A 362 -17.58 -10.06 -15.36
CA CYS A 362 -18.72 -10.82 -14.86
C CYS A 362 -18.39 -12.31 -14.66
N ASP A 363 -19.25 -13.01 -13.94
CA ASP A 363 -19.14 -14.46 -13.74
C ASP A 363 -19.70 -15.28 -14.93
N GLN A 364 -19.63 -16.61 -14.83
CA GLN A 364 -20.17 -17.51 -15.86
C GLN A 364 -21.71 -17.46 -16.00
N TYR A 365 -22.41 -16.81 -15.07
CA TYR A 365 -23.86 -16.67 -15.03
C TYR A 365 -24.32 -15.24 -15.35
N GLN A 366 -23.41 -14.40 -15.87
CA GLN A 366 -23.69 -13.00 -16.25
C GLN A 366 -24.11 -12.15 -15.04
N SER A 367 -23.60 -12.49 -13.85
CA SER A 367 -23.71 -11.68 -12.64
C SER A 367 -22.41 -10.89 -12.45
N GLY A 368 -22.54 -9.59 -12.21
CA GLY A 368 -21.41 -8.69 -11.98
C GLY A 368 -20.99 -7.90 -13.22
N GLY A 369 -19.95 -7.09 -13.06
CA GLY A 369 -19.40 -6.29 -14.15
C GLY A 369 -20.07 -4.93 -14.37
N ASP A 370 -21.22 -4.63 -13.77
CA ASP A 370 -21.82 -3.29 -13.92
C ASP A 370 -20.94 -2.20 -13.29
N LEU A 371 -20.83 -1.07 -13.97
CA LEU A 371 -20.30 0.16 -13.42
C LEU A 371 -21.45 1.06 -12.98
N ARG A 372 -21.59 1.29 -11.66
CA ARG A 372 -22.61 2.17 -11.08
C ARG A 372 -22.05 3.33 -10.24
N ILE A 373 -20.72 3.43 -10.16
CA ILE A 373 -20.01 4.52 -9.49
C ILE A 373 -19.55 5.60 -10.48
N PRO A 374 -19.27 6.83 -10.01
CA PRO A 374 -18.65 7.84 -10.85
C PRO A 374 -17.17 7.52 -11.14
N ILE A 375 -16.76 7.73 -12.39
CA ILE A 375 -15.36 7.82 -12.81
C ILE A 375 -15.11 9.25 -13.30
N THR A 376 -14.16 9.95 -12.70
CA THR A 376 -13.80 11.33 -13.05
C THR A 376 -12.33 11.44 -13.40
N ILE A 377 -11.99 11.96 -14.57
CA ILE A 377 -10.63 12.26 -14.99
C ILE A 377 -10.52 13.76 -15.26
N ASN A 378 -9.79 14.47 -14.40
CA ASN A 378 -9.57 15.91 -14.49
C ASN A 378 -8.24 16.28 -15.15
N GLY A 379 -7.28 15.35 -15.21
CA GLY A 379 -5.95 15.63 -15.74
C GLY A 379 -5.03 14.42 -15.77
N GLY A 380 -3.77 14.65 -16.12
CA GLY A 380 -2.73 13.62 -16.24
C GLY A 380 -2.63 12.99 -17.62
N THR A 381 -1.75 11.99 -17.72
CA THR A 381 -1.65 11.06 -18.87
C THR A 381 -2.21 9.73 -18.41
N VAL A 382 -3.40 9.37 -18.88
CA VAL A 382 -4.12 8.16 -18.46
C VAL A 382 -4.19 7.19 -19.63
N LYS A 383 -3.64 6.00 -19.45
CA LYS A 383 -3.76 4.87 -20.37
C LYS A 383 -4.55 3.77 -19.70
N ALA A 384 -5.74 3.48 -20.21
CA ALA A 384 -6.62 2.45 -19.70
C ALA A 384 -6.81 1.36 -20.77
N THR A 385 -6.54 0.11 -20.43
CA THR A 385 -6.68 -1.02 -21.36
C THR A 385 -7.53 -2.12 -20.72
N GLY A 386 -8.72 -2.34 -21.27
CA GLY A 386 -9.59 -3.43 -20.85
C GLY A 386 -9.13 -4.77 -21.38
N GLY A 387 -9.53 -5.84 -20.69
CA GLY A 387 -9.42 -7.20 -21.19
C GLY A 387 -10.34 -7.46 -22.39
N SER A 388 -10.29 -8.67 -22.95
CA SER A 388 -11.26 -9.07 -23.99
C SER A 388 -12.69 -8.87 -23.47
N ASN A 389 -13.61 -8.37 -24.30
CA ASN A 389 -14.97 -7.98 -23.93
C ASN A 389 -15.12 -6.90 -22.85
N ALA A 390 -14.07 -6.27 -22.34
CA ALA A 390 -14.19 -5.21 -21.35
C ALA A 390 -13.95 -3.81 -21.93
N ALA A 391 -14.41 -2.78 -21.22
CA ALA A 391 -14.10 -1.41 -21.58
C ALA A 391 -12.66 -1.01 -21.21
N GLY A 392 -12.07 -0.08 -21.97
CA GLY A 392 -10.86 0.62 -21.50
C GLY A 392 -11.15 1.38 -20.20
N ILE A 393 -12.14 2.29 -20.26
CA ILE A 393 -12.70 3.00 -19.11
C ILE A 393 -14.19 2.72 -19.06
N GLY A 394 -14.68 2.08 -18.01
CA GLY A 394 -16.10 1.83 -17.85
C GLY A 394 -16.40 0.47 -17.24
N SER A 395 -17.32 -0.30 -17.84
CA SER A 395 -17.70 -1.59 -17.29
C SER A 395 -16.84 -2.76 -17.79
N GLY A 396 -16.80 -3.84 -16.99
CA GLY A 396 -16.30 -5.14 -17.43
C GLY A 396 -17.23 -5.83 -18.44
N GLN A 397 -16.85 -7.03 -18.87
CA GLN A 397 -17.66 -7.88 -19.76
C GLN A 397 -19.08 -8.02 -19.24
N ASP A 398 -20.06 -7.98 -20.16
CA ASP A 398 -21.50 -8.03 -19.91
C ASP A 398 -22.03 -6.91 -18.98
N GLY A 399 -21.15 -6.03 -18.50
CA GLY A 399 -21.48 -4.99 -17.55
C GLY A 399 -22.17 -3.80 -18.20
N ASN A 400 -23.16 -3.25 -17.52
CA ASN A 400 -23.82 -2.00 -17.90
C ASN A 400 -23.18 -0.80 -17.22
N VAL A 401 -23.28 0.37 -17.85
CA VAL A 401 -22.81 1.64 -17.30
C VAL A 401 -24.00 2.49 -16.90
N THR A 402 -24.24 2.54 -15.58
CA THR A 402 -25.20 3.46 -14.94
C THR A 402 -24.49 4.51 -14.09
N GLY A 403 -23.19 4.34 -13.84
CA GLY A 403 -22.32 5.31 -13.22
C GLY A 403 -21.82 6.34 -14.24
N GLN A 404 -21.75 7.60 -13.84
CA GLN A 404 -21.32 8.68 -14.72
C GLN A 404 -19.82 8.61 -14.99
N ILE A 405 -19.43 8.59 -16.27
CA ILE A 405 -18.05 8.77 -16.72
C ILE A 405 -17.85 10.23 -17.14
N THR A 406 -16.93 10.93 -16.49
CA THR A 406 -16.62 12.34 -16.76
C THR A 406 -15.13 12.52 -17.03
N ILE A 407 -14.79 13.17 -18.15
CA ILE A 407 -13.43 13.56 -18.50
C ILE A 407 -13.44 15.08 -18.73
N THR A 408 -12.73 15.83 -17.89
CA THR A 408 -12.65 17.30 -17.98
C THR A 408 -11.28 17.79 -18.46
N GLY A 409 -10.25 16.92 -18.48
CA GLY A 409 -8.91 17.29 -18.90
C GLY A 409 -7.95 16.10 -19.01
N GLY A 410 -6.69 16.40 -19.38
CA GLY A 410 -5.61 15.41 -19.52
C GLY A 410 -5.43 14.86 -20.94
N TYR A 411 -4.51 13.90 -21.07
CA TYR A 411 -4.37 13.02 -22.23
C TYR A 411 -4.88 11.64 -21.82
N VAL A 412 -5.96 11.16 -22.43
CA VAL A 412 -6.61 9.90 -22.07
C VAL A 412 -6.61 8.97 -23.28
N GLU A 413 -5.98 7.81 -23.15
CA GLU A 413 -6.00 6.72 -24.12
C GLU A 413 -6.75 5.53 -23.52
N ALA A 414 -7.93 5.22 -24.05
CA ALA A 414 -8.79 4.15 -23.57
C ALA A 414 -8.99 3.11 -24.67
N THR A 415 -8.50 1.90 -24.44
CA THR A 415 -8.39 0.85 -25.47
C THR A 415 -9.10 -0.43 -25.03
N SER A 416 -9.81 -1.05 -25.96
CA SER A 416 -10.48 -2.34 -25.80
C SER A 416 -10.40 -3.19 -27.08
N VAL A 417 -10.72 -4.48 -26.97
CA VAL A 417 -10.89 -5.37 -28.12
C VAL A 417 -12.36 -5.44 -28.53
N GLU A 418 -13.24 -5.89 -27.64
CA GLU A 418 -14.67 -6.15 -27.92
C GLU A 418 -15.64 -5.26 -27.13
N GLY A 419 -15.19 -4.68 -26.01
CA GLY A 419 -15.93 -3.61 -25.31
C GLY A 419 -15.71 -2.24 -25.96
N ALA A 420 -16.25 -1.18 -25.35
CA ALA A 420 -15.96 0.19 -25.75
C ALA A 420 -14.58 0.65 -25.26
N GLY A 421 -13.94 1.58 -25.98
CA GLY A 421 -12.79 2.28 -25.40
C GLY A 421 -13.21 3.00 -24.11
N ILE A 422 -14.30 3.77 -24.17
CA ILE A 422 -14.95 4.42 -23.02
C ILE A 422 -16.44 4.08 -23.01
N GLY A 423 -16.94 3.44 -21.97
CA GLY A 423 -18.34 3.05 -21.87
C GLY A 423 -18.49 1.61 -21.44
N SER A 424 -19.36 0.83 -22.08
CA SER A 424 -19.65 -0.51 -21.59
C SER A 424 -18.72 -1.60 -22.14
N GLY A 425 -18.59 -2.69 -21.39
CA GLY A 425 -18.09 -3.95 -21.91
C GLY A 425 -19.01 -4.53 -22.99
N GLY A 426 -18.49 -5.55 -23.64
CA GLY A 426 -19.19 -6.36 -24.61
C GLY A 426 -20.25 -7.24 -23.97
N GLY A 427 -21.48 -7.17 -24.48
CA GLY A 427 -22.56 -8.08 -24.16
C GLY A 427 -22.50 -9.37 -24.98
N VAL A 428 -22.73 -10.50 -24.34
CA VAL A 428 -22.81 -11.82 -24.97
C VAL A 428 -24.27 -12.28 -24.99
N TRP A 429 -24.73 -12.76 -26.15
CA TRP A 429 -26.09 -13.30 -26.35
C TRP A 429 -27.26 -12.32 -26.09
N GLY A 430 -27.01 -11.00 -26.18
CA GLY A 430 -28.03 -9.97 -25.98
C GLY A 430 -28.28 -9.58 -24.53
N PHE A 431 -27.37 -9.93 -23.63
CA PHE A 431 -27.33 -9.47 -22.25
C PHE A 431 -26.18 -8.47 -22.06
N GLY A 432 -26.40 -7.44 -21.26
CA GLY A 432 -25.33 -6.52 -20.87
C GLY A 432 -24.92 -5.51 -21.94
N GLY A 433 -23.89 -4.73 -21.62
CA GLY A 433 -23.32 -3.76 -22.56
C GLY A 433 -24.17 -2.50 -22.76
N GLU A 434 -25.17 -2.23 -21.92
CA GLU A 434 -25.91 -0.97 -21.96
C GLU A 434 -25.12 0.18 -21.31
N VAL A 435 -25.32 1.39 -21.81
CA VAL A 435 -24.83 2.65 -21.23
C VAL A 435 -26.07 3.50 -21.03
N GLU A 436 -26.57 3.55 -19.81
CA GLU A 436 -27.81 4.25 -19.48
C GLU A 436 -27.57 5.70 -19.02
N THR A 437 -26.31 6.10 -18.91
CA THR A 437 -25.92 7.46 -18.53
C THR A 437 -25.08 8.13 -19.60
N GLU A 438 -25.20 9.45 -19.64
CA GLU A 438 -24.39 10.30 -20.50
C GLU A 438 -22.90 10.20 -20.14
N ILE A 439 -22.05 10.01 -21.16
CA ILE A 439 -20.59 10.09 -21.03
C ILE A 439 -20.17 11.53 -21.33
N LYS A 440 -19.59 12.20 -20.32
CA LYS A 440 -19.27 13.64 -20.40
C LYS A 440 -17.80 13.86 -20.67
N ILE A 441 -17.47 14.48 -21.81
CA ILE A 441 -16.09 14.79 -22.19
C ILE A 441 -15.98 16.29 -22.48
N SER A 442 -15.67 17.10 -21.47
CA SER A 442 -15.65 18.56 -21.62
C SER A 442 -14.26 19.16 -21.89
N GLY A 443 -13.18 18.38 -21.79
CA GLY A 443 -11.83 18.88 -22.06
C GLY A 443 -10.77 17.78 -22.21
N GLY A 444 -9.55 18.21 -22.55
CA GLY A 444 -8.41 17.32 -22.76
C GLY A 444 -8.25 16.81 -24.20
N THR A 445 -7.36 15.82 -24.35
CA THR A 445 -7.19 15.00 -25.57
C THR A 445 -7.61 13.59 -25.22
N VAL A 446 -8.63 13.07 -25.88
CA VAL A 446 -9.16 11.73 -25.61
C VAL A 446 -9.05 10.89 -26.87
N ILE A 447 -8.39 9.74 -26.73
CA ILE A 447 -8.26 8.72 -27.76
C ILE A 447 -8.97 7.49 -27.22
N ALA A 448 -10.11 7.15 -27.83
CA ALA A 448 -10.84 5.95 -27.53
C ALA A 448 -10.73 4.99 -28.72
N PHE A 449 -10.43 3.72 -28.45
CA PHE A 449 -10.28 2.72 -29.50
C PHE A 449 -10.91 1.39 -29.07
N SER A 450 -11.73 0.82 -29.93
CA SER A 450 -12.26 -0.54 -29.81
C SER A 450 -11.95 -1.27 -31.11
N GLN A 451 -11.36 -2.47 -31.05
CA GLN A 451 -11.07 -3.21 -32.29
C GLN A 451 -12.35 -3.53 -33.06
N ASN A 452 -13.38 -4.03 -32.38
CA ASN A 452 -14.54 -4.61 -33.04
C ASN A 452 -15.79 -3.72 -33.00
N TRP A 453 -15.87 -2.70 -32.12
CA TRP A 453 -17.14 -2.00 -31.81
C TRP A 453 -17.00 -0.48 -31.65
N GLN A 454 -17.96 0.16 -30.95
CA GLN A 454 -17.94 1.60 -30.72
C GLN A 454 -16.75 1.94 -29.82
N ALA A 455 -16.02 2.99 -30.17
CA ALA A 455 -14.93 3.47 -29.34
C ALA A 455 -15.45 4.17 -28.07
N ILE A 456 -16.60 4.86 -28.15
CA ILE A 456 -17.26 5.50 -27.00
C ILE A 456 -18.73 5.12 -27.03
N GLY A 457 -19.27 4.67 -25.90
CA GLY A 457 -20.64 4.19 -25.78
C GLY A 457 -20.70 2.69 -25.51
N HIS A 458 -21.41 1.95 -26.35
CA HIS A 458 -21.72 0.55 -26.07
C HIS A 458 -20.64 -0.41 -26.59
N GLY A 459 -20.37 -1.47 -25.82
CA GLY A 459 -19.67 -2.65 -26.33
C GLY A 459 -20.52 -3.50 -27.29
N ILE A 460 -19.95 -4.61 -27.76
CA ILE A 460 -20.64 -5.58 -28.63
C ILE A 460 -22.05 -5.94 -28.09
N ASN A 461 -23.05 -6.02 -28.97
CA ASN A 461 -24.44 -6.37 -28.62
C ASN A 461 -25.15 -5.52 -27.55
N GLY A 462 -24.62 -4.36 -27.17
CA GLY A 462 -25.31 -3.42 -26.28
C GLY A 462 -26.61 -2.90 -26.90
N GLY A 463 -27.68 -2.76 -26.10
CA GLY A 463 -28.98 -2.27 -26.55
C GLY A 463 -28.94 -0.84 -27.13
N GLY A 464 -29.92 -0.47 -27.97
CA GLY A 464 -29.98 0.81 -28.71
C GLY A 464 -30.25 2.08 -27.87
N LYS A 465 -29.97 2.07 -26.56
CA LYS A 465 -30.05 3.26 -25.69
C LYS A 465 -28.69 3.94 -25.63
N GLY A 466 -28.37 4.76 -26.63
CA GLY A 466 -27.06 5.37 -26.81
C GLY A 466 -26.55 6.24 -25.64
N ALA A 467 -25.26 6.12 -25.35
CA ALA A 467 -24.51 7.15 -24.64
C ALA A 467 -24.63 8.50 -25.38
N GLU A 468 -25.21 9.50 -24.73
CA GLU A 468 -25.10 10.88 -25.21
C GLU A 468 -23.68 11.39 -24.89
N LEU A 469 -23.00 11.92 -25.91
CA LEU A 469 -21.69 12.58 -25.77
C LEU A 469 -21.89 14.10 -25.76
N TYR A 470 -21.41 14.75 -24.70
CA TYR A 470 -21.17 16.20 -24.72
C TYR A 470 -19.67 16.42 -24.88
N ASP A 471 -19.28 16.96 -26.04
CA ASP A 471 -17.87 17.18 -26.39
C ASP A 471 -17.55 18.67 -26.62
N THR A 472 -16.53 19.16 -25.93
CA THR A 472 -15.81 20.41 -26.24
C THR A 472 -14.29 20.17 -26.37
N ALA A 473 -13.86 18.91 -26.34
CA ALA A 473 -12.49 18.42 -26.33
C ALA A 473 -12.04 17.92 -27.72
N LYS A 474 -10.77 17.47 -27.81
CA LYS A 474 -10.26 16.76 -29.00
C LYS A 474 -10.45 15.26 -28.82
N VAL A 475 -11.54 14.71 -29.34
CA VAL A 475 -11.83 13.27 -29.30
C VAL A 475 -11.42 12.60 -30.60
N THR A 476 -10.65 11.52 -30.51
CA THR A 476 -10.39 10.59 -31.61
C THR A 476 -10.96 9.23 -31.24
N ALA A 477 -11.92 8.76 -32.03
CA ALA A 477 -12.60 7.48 -31.89
C ALA A 477 -12.34 6.62 -33.14
N GLY A 478 -12.04 5.32 -32.99
CA GLY A 478 -11.82 4.45 -34.14
C GLY A 478 -12.02 2.96 -33.87
N ASN A 479 -12.25 2.19 -34.95
CA ASN A 479 -12.34 0.73 -34.95
C ASN A 479 -11.64 0.06 -36.16
N SER A 480 -11.39 -1.25 -36.07
CA SER A 480 -10.64 -2.00 -37.09
C SER A 480 -11.46 -2.40 -38.32
N SER A 481 -12.79 -2.26 -38.29
CA SER A 481 -13.71 -2.56 -39.40
C SER A 481 -13.83 -1.43 -40.45
N GLY A 482 -12.97 -0.40 -40.37
CA GLY A 482 -12.84 0.61 -41.42
C GLY A 482 -13.68 1.88 -41.23
N ALA A 483 -14.38 2.03 -40.11
CA ALA A 483 -14.97 3.31 -39.71
C ALA A 483 -14.01 4.08 -38.80
N ALA A 484 -12.84 4.45 -39.33
CA ALA A 484 -12.07 5.56 -38.79
C ALA A 484 -12.82 6.87 -39.13
N THR A 485 -14.03 7.05 -38.61
CA THR A 485 -14.56 8.40 -38.49
C THR A 485 -13.77 9.04 -37.35
N VAL A 486 -12.80 9.88 -37.71
CA VAL A 486 -12.43 11.02 -36.86
C VAL A 486 -13.73 11.81 -36.67
N GLN A 487 -14.50 11.45 -35.64
CA GLN A 487 -15.72 12.15 -35.29
C GLN A 487 -15.31 13.37 -34.48
N THR A 488 -14.94 14.46 -35.17
CA THR A 488 -15.10 15.79 -34.58
C THR A 488 -16.60 16.02 -34.46
N ALA A 489 -17.21 15.65 -33.33
CA ALA A 489 -18.65 15.64 -33.16
C ALA A 489 -19.15 16.95 -32.53
N ASP A 490 -19.77 17.82 -33.33
CA ASP A 490 -20.86 18.65 -32.83
C ASP A 490 -22.03 17.73 -32.47
N LYS A 491 -22.57 17.86 -31.25
CA LYS A 491 -23.74 17.15 -30.66
C LYS A 491 -24.46 16.21 -31.62
N ARG A 492 -24.28 14.89 -31.46
CA ARG A 492 -25.16 13.89 -32.07
C ARG A 492 -25.51 12.81 -31.06
N SER A 493 -26.80 12.55 -30.95
CA SER A 493 -27.35 11.33 -30.37
C SER A 493 -26.98 10.14 -31.27
N TYR A 494 -26.32 9.14 -30.71
CA TYR A 494 -26.03 7.86 -31.37
C TYR A 494 -27.13 6.89 -30.98
N GLY A 495 -27.85 6.31 -31.95
CA GLY A 495 -28.96 5.38 -31.75
C GLY A 495 -28.78 4.11 -32.57
#